data_AF-A0A1V5AG89-F1
#
_entry.id   AF-A0A1V5AG89-F1
#
_cell.length_a   1.000
_cell.length_b   1.000
_cell.length_c   1.000
_cell.angle_alpha   90.00
_cell.angle_beta   90.00
_cell.angle_gamma   90.00
#
_symmetry.space_group_name_H-M   'P 1'
#
loop_
_entity.id
_entity.type
_entity.pdbx_description
1 polymer ?
#
loop_
_entity_poly.entity_id
_entity_poly.type
_entity_poly.pdbx_seq_one_letter_code
_entity_poly.pdbx_strand_id
1 'polypeptide(L)'
;MVMPDKSRYVYLYLPTVEDKQRWQSLADKAGVPLSKFVIEVVENAFTEESDFKPRGELVKEIGKLRVENKELRDDLKQKEIVLEKYENDLKRYRSEAFIQDKFVGARKHNKEIIAILKRSGVIDSYRLLEKLGIDPKETDLVKAVSNQLEDLEGYGLVSSTQRGWRWIG
;
A
#
# COMPACT_ATOMS: atom_id res chain seq x y z
N MET A 1 10.12 8.07 68.04
CA MET A 1 10.54 7.17 66.93
C MET A 1 9.35 6.29 66.61
N VAL A 2 8.69 6.51 65.46
CA VAL A 2 7.47 5.76 65.07
C VAL A 2 7.90 4.36 64.65
N MET A 3 7.26 3.31 65.17
CA MET A 3 7.53 1.95 64.71
C MET A 3 7.13 1.86 63.22
N PRO A 4 8.01 1.37 62.34
CA PRO A 4 7.67 1.21 60.94
C PRO A 4 6.55 0.16 60.80
N ASP A 5 5.49 0.54 60.11
CA ASP A 5 4.38 -0.35 59.78
C ASP A 5 4.86 -1.52 58.92
N LYS A 6 4.77 -2.73 59.50
CA LYS A 6 5.21 -3.97 58.87
C LYS A 6 4.44 -4.29 57.58
N SER A 7 3.22 -3.79 57.42
CA SER A 7 2.41 -4.02 56.22
C SER A 7 2.99 -3.35 54.97
N ARG A 8 3.86 -2.34 55.14
CA ARG A 8 4.49 -1.58 54.05
C ARG A 8 5.85 -2.13 53.64
N TYR A 9 6.33 -3.21 54.26
CA TYR A 9 7.63 -3.79 53.91
C TYR A 9 7.54 -4.59 52.61
N VAL A 10 8.49 -4.32 51.71
CA VAL A 10 8.72 -5.14 50.53
C VAL A 10 9.99 -5.95 50.76
N TYR A 11 9.86 -7.28 50.71
CA TYR A 11 11.00 -8.19 50.84
C TYR A 11 11.53 -8.53 49.46
N LEU A 12 12.77 -8.14 49.17
CA LEU A 12 13.46 -8.42 47.92
C LEU A 12 14.56 -9.45 48.15
N TYR A 13 14.53 -10.53 47.38
CA TYR A 13 15.61 -11.51 47.33
C TYR A 13 16.28 -11.44 45.96
N LEU A 14 17.60 -11.18 45.96
CA LEU A 14 18.38 -11.07 44.73
C LEU A 14 18.89 -12.46 44.29
N PRO A 15 18.96 -12.73 42.96
CA PRO A 15 19.36 -14.05 42.45
C PRO A 15 20.76 -14.48 42.91
N THR A 16 21.70 -13.54 43.01
CA THR A 16 23.07 -13.81 43.46
C THR A 16 23.54 -12.79 44.51
N VAL A 17 24.59 -13.16 45.25
CA VAL A 17 25.26 -12.25 46.20
C VAL A 17 25.97 -11.11 45.46
N GLU A 18 26.49 -11.39 44.26
CA GLU A 18 27.15 -10.41 43.40
C GLU A 18 26.19 -9.30 42.96
N ASP A 19 24.94 -9.66 42.65
CA ASP A 19 23.90 -8.68 42.32
C ASP A 19 23.66 -7.72 43.50
N LYS A 20 23.61 -8.24 44.74
CA LYS A 20 23.47 -7.42 45.95
C LYS A 20 24.65 -6.48 46.14
N GLN A 21 25.88 -6.99 45.98
CA GLN A 21 27.10 -6.18 46.11
C GLN A 21 27.14 -5.08 45.05
N ARG A 22 26.75 -5.39 43.81
CA ARG A 22 26.65 -4.42 42.73
C ARG A 22 25.67 -3.31 43.10
N TRP A 23 24.47 -3.63 43.57
CA TRP A 23 23.47 -2.63 43.97
C TRP A 23 23.97 -1.78 45.14
N GLN A 24 24.59 -2.40 46.14
CA GLN A 24 25.20 -1.69 47.26
C GLN A 24 26.26 -0.70 46.78
N SER A 25 27.14 -1.10 45.87
CA SER A 25 28.18 -0.21 45.32
C SER A 25 27.61 1.00 44.57
N LEU A 26 26.44 0.85 43.93
CA LEU A 26 25.76 1.96 43.25
C LEU A 26 25.11 2.91 44.25
N ALA A 27 24.49 2.38 45.30
CA ALA A 27 23.92 3.17 46.39
C ALA A 27 25.01 3.97 47.12
N ASP A 28 26.15 3.33 47.41
CA ASP A 28 27.29 3.97 48.07
C ASP A 28 27.88 5.09 47.20
N LYS A 29 28.03 4.87 45.89
CA LYS A 29 28.44 5.91 44.92
C LYS A 29 27.48 7.08 44.87
N ALA A 30 26.19 6.83 45.03
CA ALA A 30 25.16 7.86 45.09
C ALA A 30 25.01 8.49 46.49
N GLY A 31 25.78 8.04 47.49
CA GLY A 31 25.76 8.57 48.85
C GLY A 31 24.47 8.33 49.62
N VAL A 32 23.71 7.28 49.27
CA VAL A 32 22.40 6.97 49.88
C VAL A 32 22.34 5.52 50.40
N PRO A 33 21.52 5.23 51.42
CA PRO A 33 21.28 3.85 51.85
C PRO A 33 20.68 3.01 50.72
N LEU A 34 21.03 1.72 50.65
CA LEU A 34 20.54 0.78 49.63
C LEU A 34 19.01 0.76 49.52
N SER A 35 18.29 0.82 50.64
CA SER A 35 16.82 0.86 50.65
C SER A 35 16.28 2.11 49.95
N LYS A 36 16.85 3.28 50.23
CA LYS A 36 16.48 4.54 49.56
C LYS A 36 16.81 4.48 48.07
N PHE A 37 18.00 3.99 47.73
CA PHE A 37 18.42 3.80 46.34
C PHE A 37 17.42 2.95 45.54
N VAL A 38 17.01 1.80 46.08
CA VAL A 38 16.05 0.90 45.43
C VAL A 38 14.68 1.57 45.25
N ILE A 39 14.19 2.28 46.27
CA ILE A 39 12.91 3.00 46.20
C ILE A 39 12.96 4.05 45.09
N GLU A 40 13.98 4.92 45.07
CA GLU A 40 14.10 5.99 44.07
C GLU A 40 14.20 5.43 42.65
N VAL A 41 14.96 4.35 42.44
CA VAL A 41 15.06 3.70 41.12
C VAL A 41 13.71 3.15 40.65
N VAL A 42 12.94 2.54 41.56
CA VAL A 42 11.61 1.99 41.25
C VAL A 42 10.59 3.10 40.99
N GLU A 43 10.53 4.13 41.83
CA GLU A 43 9.62 5.27 41.67
C GLU A 43 9.92 6.08 40.40
N ASN A 44 11.21 6.25 40.04
CA ASN A 44 11.58 6.90 38.79
C ASN A 44 11.13 6.09 37.57
N ALA A 45 11.24 4.75 37.60
CA ALA A 45 10.76 3.89 36.52
C ALA A 45 9.24 4.01 36.30
N PHE A 46 8.46 4.24 37.37
CA PHE A 46 7.02 4.52 37.27
C PHE A 46 6.71 5.95 36.80
N THR A 47 7.55 6.92 37.15
CA THR A 47 7.36 8.34 36.78
C THR A 47 7.63 8.58 35.30
N GLU A 48 8.52 7.82 34.67
CA GLU A 48 8.86 7.95 33.25
C GLU A 48 7.75 7.46 32.28
N GLU A 49 6.51 7.21 32.75
CA GLU A 49 5.41 6.56 31.99
C GLU A 49 5.89 5.32 31.22
N SER A 50 6.92 4.65 31.72
CA SER A 50 7.44 3.46 31.09
C SER A 50 6.53 2.29 31.48
N ASP A 51 5.86 1.70 30.49
CA ASP A 51 5.25 0.38 30.64
C ASP A 51 6.37 -0.59 31.06
N PHE A 52 6.49 -0.86 32.36
CA PHE A 52 7.48 -1.79 32.88
C PHE A 52 7.21 -3.17 32.30
N LYS A 53 7.94 -3.52 31.24
CA LYS A 53 7.91 -4.84 30.63
C LYS A 53 9.15 -5.62 31.08
N PRO A 54 8.98 -6.81 31.71
CA PRO A 54 10.09 -7.68 32.03
C PRO A 54 10.95 -7.96 30.78
N ARG A 55 12.28 -7.97 30.94
CA ARG A 55 13.22 -8.20 29.81
C ARG A 55 12.88 -9.45 28.98
N GLY A 56 12.40 -10.51 29.63
CA GLY A 56 12.01 -11.74 28.93
C GLY A 56 10.81 -11.56 27.99
N GLU A 57 9.86 -10.69 28.35
CA GLU A 57 8.71 -10.37 27.50
C GLU A 57 9.13 -9.49 26.33
N LEU A 58 10.00 -8.50 26.57
CA LEU A 58 10.59 -7.67 25.51
C LEU A 58 11.34 -8.52 24.47
N VAL A 59 12.14 -9.50 24.91
CA VAL A 59 12.85 -10.41 23.99
C VAL A 59 11.89 -11.24 23.15
N LYS A 60 10.79 -11.73 23.73
CA LYS A 60 9.76 -12.47 22.99
C LYS A 60 9.04 -11.57 21.98
N GLU A 61 8.68 -10.36 22.37
CA GLU A 61 8.03 -9.37 21.51
C GLU A 61 8.93 -8.97 20.34
N ILE A 62 10.21 -8.69 20.59
CA ILE A 62 11.23 -8.44 19.56
C ILE A 62 11.36 -9.66 18.62
N GLY A 63 11.34 -10.88 19.16
CA GLY A 63 11.37 -12.10 18.38
C GLY A 63 10.19 -12.20 17.41
N LYS A 64 8.97 -11.96 17.90
CA LYS A 64 7.76 -11.96 17.08
C LYS A 64 7.81 -10.89 16.00
N LEU A 65 8.15 -9.65 16.37
CA LEU A 65 8.25 -8.53 15.43
C LEU A 65 9.29 -8.78 14.33
N ARG A 66 10.41 -9.44 14.65
CA ARG A 66 11.42 -9.80 13.64
C ARG A 66 10.91 -10.83 12.63
N VAL A 67 10.13 -11.81 13.08
CA VAL A 67 9.52 -12.81 12.20
C VAL A 67 8.49 -12.14 11.29
N GLU A 68 7.58 -11.37 11.87
CA GLU A 68 6.55 -10.65 11.11
C GLU A 68 7.18 -9.67 10.10
N ASN A 69 8.23 -8.94 10.49
CA ASN A 69 8.93 -8.03 9.58
C ASN A 69 9.58 -8.77 8.41
N LYS A 70 10.10 -9.99 8.64
CA LYS A 70 10.65 -10.82 7.58
C LYS A 70 9.55 -11.28 6.62
N GLU A 71 8.44 -11.79 7.15
CA GLU A 71 7.29 -12.25 6.36
C GLU A 71 6.72 -11.12 5.50
N LEU A 72 6.55 -9.92 6.08
CA LEU A 72 6.08 -8.74 5.34
C LEU A 72 7.04 -8.32 4.23
N ARG A 73 8.36 -8.40 4.46
CA ARG A 73 9.37 -8.11 3.42
C ARG A 73 9.33 -9.13 2.28
N ASP A 74 9.18 -10.41 2.62
CA ASP A 74 9.10 -11.48 1.63
C ASP A 74 7.82 -11.35 0.78
N ASP A 75 6.67 -11.04 1.40
CA ASP A 75 5.40 -10.78 0.70
C ASP A 75 5.47 -9.52 -0.19
N LEU A 76 6.09 -8.44 0.30
CA LEU A 76 6.29 -7.22 -0.48
C LEU A 76 7.14 -7.49 -1.72
N LYS A 77 8.26 -8.21 -1.57
CA LYS A 77 9.11 -8.62 -2.69
C LYS A 77 8.35 -9.47 -3.71
N GLN A 78 7.51 -10.40 -3.24
CA GLN A 78 6.68 -11.21 -4.14
C GLN A 78 5.68 -10.35 -4.91
N LYS A 79 5.02 -9.38 -4.25
CA LYS A 79 4.10 -8.45 -4.91
C LYS A 79 4.81 -7.57 -5.93
N GLU A 80 6.02 -7.08 -5.64
CA GLU A 80 6.83 -6.30 -6.58
C GLU A 80 7.16 -7.10 -7.84
N ILE A 81 7.57 -8.36 -7.71
CA ILE A 81 7.84 -9.24 -8.87
C ILE A 81 6.57 -9.43 -9.72
N VAL A 82 5.42 -9.62 -9.09
CA VAL A 82 4.14 -9.76 -9.79
C VAL A 82 3.74 -8.47 -10.49
N LEU A 83 3.92 -7.32 -9.84
CA LEU A 83 3.68 -6.01 -10.44
C LEU A 83 4.58 -5.77 -11.64
N GLU A 84 5.89 -6.05 -11.54
CA GLU A 84 6.82 -5.91 -12.64
C GLU A 84 6.41 -6.79 -13.84
N LYS A 85 5.97 -8.03 -13.56
CA LYS A 85 5.43 -8.91 -14.61
C LYS A 85 4.19 -8.31 -15.27
N TYR A 86 3.24 -7.81 -14.49
CA TYR A 86 2.04 -7.16 -15.04
C TYR A 86 2.37 -5.88 -15.81
N GLU A 87 3.34 -5.08 -15.36
CA GLU A 87 3.80 -3.90 -16.08
C GLU A 87 4.46 -4.28 -17.41
N ASN A 88 5.26 -5.34 -17.42
CA ASN A 88 5.87 -5.88 -18.63
C ASN A 88 4.81 -6.44 -19.59
N ASP A 89 3.83 -7.18 -19.09
CA ASP A 89 2.71 -7.70 -19.89
C ASP A 89 1.85 -6.54 -20.43
N LEU A 90 1.55 -5.51 -19.62
CA LEU A 90 0.85 -4.30 -20.08
C LEU A 90 1.67 -3.53 -21.12
N LYS A 91 2.98 -3.40 -20.93
CA LYS A 91 3.87 -2.77 -21.91
C LYS A 91 3.89 -3.58 -23.19
N ARG A 92 3.93 -4.90 -23.09
CA ARG A 92 3.86 -5.83 -24.22
C ARG A 92 2.53 -5.69 -24.94
N TYR A 93 1.39 -5.79 -24.28
CA TYR A 93 0.07 -5.57 -24.89
C TYR A 93 -0.08 -4.17 -25.48
N ARG A 94 0.42 -3.14 -24.81
CA ARG A 94 0.45 -1.78 -25.36
C ARG A 94 1.31 -1.72 -26.61
N SER A 95 2.49 -2.35 -26.60
CA SER A 95 3.39 -2.40 -27.75
C SER A 95 2.84 -3.26 -28.88
N GLU A 96 2.19 -4.39 -28.61
CA GLU A 96 1.48 -5.19 -29.62
C GLU A 96 0.32 -4.37 -30.22
N ALA A 97 -0.38 -3.58 -29.40
CA ALA A 97 -1.40 -2.61 -29.82
C ALA A 97 -0.83 -1.29 -30.38
N PHE A 98 0.49 -1.11 -30.46
CA PHE A 98 1.16 0.05 -31.06
C PHE A 98 2.03 -0.34 -32.28
N ILE A 99 2.48 -1.60 -32.33
CA ILE A 99 3.21 -2.24 -33.44
C ILE A 99 2.23 -2.64 -34.54
N GLN A 100 0.94 -2.86 -34.20
CA GLN A 100 -0.13 -2.64 -35.17
C GLN A 100 -0.26 -1.13 -35.42
N ASP A 101 0.42 -0.71 -36.47
CA ASP A 101 0.69 0.65 -36.94
C ASP A 101 -0.39 1.74 -36.69
N LYS A 102 0.10 2.85 -36.13
CA LYS A 102 -0.28 4.27 -36.33
C LYS A 102 -1.34 4.93 -35.43
N PHE A 103 -0.88 6.08 -34.90
CA PHE A 103 -1.63 7.29 -34.58
C PHE A 103 -2.08 7.49 -33.11
N VAL A 104 -1.31 8.31 -32.38
CA VAL A 104 -1.63 8.80 -31.02
C VAL A 104 -3.01 9.48 -30.93
N GLY A 105 -3.50 10.05 -32.04
CA GLY A 105 -4.86 10.60 -32.11
C GLY A 105 -5.94 9.54 -31.88
N ALA A 106 -5.75 8.31 -32.33
CA ALA A 106 -6.73 7.23 -32.22
C ALA A 106 -7.17 7.01 -30.75
N ARG A 107 -6.24 7.01 -29.79
CA ARG A 107 -6.57 6.77 -28.37
C ARG A 107 -7.45 7.84 -27.72
N LYS A 108 -7.36 9.11 -28.18
CA LYS A 108 -8.25 10.18 -27.73
C LYS A 108 -9.67 9.96 -28.28
N HIS A 109 -9.76 9.66 -29.57
CA HIS A 109 -11.04 9.39 -30.22
C HIS A 109 -11.75 8.16 -29.64
N ASN A 110 -11.04 7.12 -29.18
CA ASN A 110 -11.68 5.97 -28.54
C ASN A 110 -12.58 6.35 -27.34
N LYS A 111 -12.14 7.26 -26.48
CA LYS A 111 -12.96 7.70 -25.34
C LYS A 111 -14.15 8.54 -25.80
N GLU A 112 -13.95 9.39 -26.81
CA GLU A 112 -14.98 10.27 -27.36
C GLU A 112 -16.03 9.50 -28.18
N ILE A 113 -15.62 8.51 -28.98
CA ILE A 113 -16.48 7.59 -29.73
C ILE A 113 -17.40 6.84 -28.77
N ILE A 114 -16.85 6.25 -27.69
CA ILE A 114 -17.65 5.55 -26.68
C ILE A 114 -18.65 6.52 -26.02
N ALA A 115 -18.21 7.74 -25.67
CA ALA A 115 -19.09 8.74 -25.08
C ALA A 115 -20.23 9.17 -26.02
N ILE A 116 -19.95 9.31 -27.32
CA ILE A 116 -20.95 9.65 -28.33
C ILE A 116 -21.92 8.49 -28.54
N LEU A 117 -21.44 7.25 -28.66
CA LEU A 117 -22.27 6.06 -28.90
C LEU A 117 -23.17 5.74 -27.71
N LYS A 118 -22.68 5.87 -26.46
CA LYS A 118 -23.51 5.70 -25.26
C LYS A 118 -24.65 6.72 -25.15
N ARG A 119 -24.44 7.93 -25.68
CA ARG A 119 -25.46 9.00 -25.68
C ARG A 119 -26.40 8.94 -26.90
N SER A 120 -25.91 8.42 -28.01
CA SER A 120 -26.58 8.44 -29.31
C SER A 120 -26.98 7.01 -29.66
N GLY A 121 -28.20 6.59 -29.33
CA GLY A 121 -28.61 5.18 -29.41
C GLY A 121 -28.30 4.50 -30.77
N VAL A 122 -28.48 5.20 -31.89
CA VAL A 122 -27.92 4.82 -33.20
C VAL A 122 -27.36 6.08 -33.85
N ILE A 123 -26.13 6.01 -34.35
CA ILE A 123 -25.48 7.13 -35.07
C ILE A 123 -24.82 6.63 -36.35
N ASP A 124 -25.03 7.34 -37.46
CA ASP A 124 -24.33 7.07 -38.71
C ASP A 124 -22.86 7.55 -38.66
N SER A 125 -22.02 6.97 -39.51
CA SER A 125 -20.58 7.26 -39.52
C SER A 125 -20.26 8.72 -39.83
N TYR A 126 -21.09 9.41 -40.64
CA TYR A 126 -20.86 10.80 -41.01
C TYR A 126 -21.09 11.74 -39.82
N ARG A 127 -22.22 11.55 -39.12
CA ARG A 127 -22.51 12.29 -37.87
C ARG A 127 -21.52 11.98 -36.74
N LEU A 128 -20.98 10.76 -36.70
CA LEU A 128 -19.95 10.42 -35.72
C LEU A 128 -18.66 11.21 -35.97
N LEU A 129 -18.19 11.27 -37.22
CA LEU A 129 -17.02 12.06 -37.61
C LEU A 129 -17.21 13.56 -37.33
N GLU A 130 -18.39 14.09 -37.66
CA GLU A 130 -18.75 15.49 -37.38
C GLU A 130 -18.68 15.80 -35.88
N LYS A 131 -19.23 14.92 -35.02
CA LYS A 131 -19.17 15.09 -33.56
C LYS A 131 -17.77 14.95 -32.97
N LEU A 132 -16.87 14.22 -33.64
CA LEU A 132 -15.46 14.13 -33.28
C LEU A 132 -14.64 15.32 -33.79
N GLY A 133 -15.24 16.20 -34.60
CA GLY A 133 -14.54 17.33 -35.22
C GLY A 133 -13.54 16.91 -36.31
N ILE A 134 -13.75 15.74 -36.92
CA ILE A 134 -12.87 15.18 -37.96
C ILE A 134 -13.43 15.59 -39.32
N ASP A 135 -12.61 16.24 -40.15
CA ASP A 135 -12.97 16.50 -41.55
C ASP A 135 -13.00 15.15 -42.32
N PRO A 136 -14.09 14.80 -43.02
CA PRO A 136 -14.15 13.62 -43.86
C PRO A 136 -13.05 13.51 -44.93
N LYS A 137 -12.36 14.61 -45.23
CA LYS A 137 -11.19 14.65 -46.14
C LYS A 137 -9.89 14.18 -45.48
N GLU A 138 -9.83 14.13 -44.15
CA GLU A 138 -8.68 13.60 -43.40
C GLU A 138 -8.71 12.07 -43.39
N THR A 139 -8.33 11.47 -44.52
CA THR A 139 -8.43 10.03 -44.80
C THR A 139 -7.75 9.14 -43.77
N ASP A 140 -6.65 9.59 -43.16
CA ASP A 140 -5.96 8.86 -42.11
C ASP A 140 -6.77 8.83 -40.80
N LEU A 141 -7.43 9.93 -40.43
CA LEU A 141 -8.29 9.98 -39.24
C LEU A 141 -9.58 9.18 -39.44
N VAL A 142 -10.18 9.29 -40.63
CA VAL A 142 -11.39 8.52 -40.97
C VAL A 142 -11.11 7.02 -40.89
N LYS A 143 -9.99 6.56 -41.46
CA LYS A 143 -9.58 5.14 -41.35
C LYS A 143 -9.34 4.71 -39.90
N ALA A 144 -8.69 5.56 -39.10
CA ALA A 144 -8.46 5.27 -37.69
C ALA A 144 -9.78 5.09 -36.92
N VAL A 145 -10.77 5.96 -37.16
CA VAL A 145 -12.10 5.85 -36.52
C VAL A 145 -12.84 4.59 -36.98
N SER A 146 -12.78 4.24 -38.27
CA SER A 146 -13.40 3.01 -38.78
C SER A 146 -12.82 1.75 -38.12
N ASN A 147 -11.49 1.63 -38.07
CA ASN A 147 -10.82 0.49 -37.44
C ASN A 147 -11.21 0.37 -35.95
N GLN A 148 -11.36 1.50 -35.26
CA GLN A 148 -11.78 1.51 -33.85
C GLN A 148 -13.21 1.03 -33.63
N LEU A 149 -14.13 1.33 -34.55
CA LEU A 149 -15.51 0.84 -34.48
C LEU A 149 -15.56 -0.67 -34.73
N GLU A 150 -14.77 -1.17 -35.67
CA GLU A 150 -14.60 -2.60 -35.94
C GLU A 150 -14.02 -3.34 -34.72
N ASP A 151 -12.99 -2.77 -34.06
CA ASP A 151 -12.43 -3.32 -32.83
C ASP A 151 -13.49 -3.40 -31.72
N LEU A 152 -14.25 -2.32 -31.51
CA LEU A 152 -15.33 -2.28 -30.51
C LEU A 152 -16.46 -3.28 -30.81
N GLU A 153 -16.76 -3.53 -32.08
CA GLU A 153 -17.71 -4.56 -32.50
C GLU A 153 -17.16 -5.96 -32.24
N GLY A 154 -15.86 -6.18 -32.52
CA GLY A 154 -15.15 -7.42 -32.18
C GLY A 154 -15.15 -7.74 -30.67
N TYR A 155 -15.13 -6.71 -29.82
CA TYR A 155 -15.30 -6.86 -28.36
C TYR A 155 -16.76 -7.00 -27.90
N GLY A 156 -17.74 -6.94 -28.81
CA GLY A 156 -19.16 -7.04 -28.49
C GLY A 156 -19.74 -5.82 -27.76
N LEU A 157 -19.10 -4.65 -27.87
CA LEU A 157 -19.53 -3.42 -27.21
C LEU A 157 -20.45 -2.56 -28.08
N VAL A 158 -20.28 -2.65 -29.40
CA VAL A 158 -21.10 -1.96 -30.40
C VAL A 158 -21.54 -2.95 -31.48
N SER A 159 -22.57 -2.60 -32.24
CA SER A 159 -23.05 -3.37 -33.38
C SER A 159 -23.31 -2.46 -34.57
N SER A 160 -22.87 -2.90 -35.75
CA SER A 160 -23.20 -2.28 -37.02
C SER A 160 -24.65 -2.59 -37.41
N THR A 161 -25.39 -1.56 -37.82
CA THR A 161 -26.77 -1.65 -38.32
C THR A 161 -26.86 -0.98 -39.68
N GLN A 162 -27.94 -1.24 -40.44
CA GLN A 162 -28.19 -0.54 -41.71
C GLN A 162 -28.28 0.99 -41.58
N ARG A 163 -28.48 1.51 -40.36
CA ARG A 163 -28.60 2.95 -40.07
C ARG A 163 -27.36 3.54 -39.39
N GLY A 164 -26.31 2.75 -39.16
CA GLY A 164 -25.09 3.17 -38.46
C GLY A 164 -24.75 2.29 -37.26
N TRP A 165 -23.98 2.85 -36.33
CA TRP A 165 -23.44 2.15 -35.17
C TRP A 165 -24.33 2.33 -33.95
N ARG A 166 -24.51 1.24 -33.20
CA ARG A 166 -25.27 1.21 -31.94
C ARG A 166 -24.39 0.67 -30.82
N TRP A 167 -24.48 1.30 -29.65
CA TRP A 167 -23.93 0.76 -28.42
C TRP A 167 -24.81 -0.38 -27.87
N ILE A 168 -24.21 -1.53 -27.54
CA ILE A 168 -24.92 -2.73 -27.04
C ILE A 168 -24.46 -3.20 -25.66
N GLY A 169 -23.40 -2.61 -25.09
CA GLY A 169 -22.85 -2.95 -23.76
C GLY A 169 -23.31 -2.11 -22.58
#